data_AF-A0A1Q5HDA3-F1
#
_entry.id   AF-A0A1Q5HDA3-F1
#
_cell.length_a   1.000
_cell.length_b   1.000
_cell.length_c   1.000
_cell.angle_alpha   90.00
_cell.angle_beta   90.00
_cell.angle_gamma   90.00
#
_symmetry.space_group_name_H-M   'P 1'
#
loop_
_entity.id
_entity.type
_entity.pdbx_description
1 polymer ?
#
loop_
_entity_poly.entity_id
_entity_poly.type
_entity_poly.pdbx_seq_one_letter_code
_entity_poly.pdbx_strand_id
1 'polypeptide(L)'
;MWDELWQSPQATQYDDSFVPIVALYVRVVCDAFSGRVTAGLAQEARHLADHLGLSPAGMKSLGWRMEEVDARTGEIHDAPVADIAARRARITA
;
A
#
# COMPACT_ATOMS: atom_id res chain seq x y z
N MET A 1 2.43 -12.16 -6.21
CA MET A 1 2.72 -10.71 -6.31
C MET A 1 1.86 -9.98 -7.34
N TRP A 2 1.88 -10.31 -8.63
CA TRP A 2 0.98 -9.66 -9.61
C TRP A 2 -0.50 -9.84 -9.23
N ASP A 3 -0.95 -11.09 -9.08
CA ASP A 3 -2.36 -11.38 -8.74
C ASP A 3 -2.75 -10.82 -7.38
N GLU A 4 -1.86 -10.94 -6.38
CA GLU A 4 -2.07 -10.40 -5.03
C GLU A 4 -2.31 -8.88 -5.05
N LEU A 5 -1.61 -8.15 -5.92
CA LEU A 5 -1.76 -6.70 -6.02
C LEU A 5 -3.08 -6.31 -6.69
N TRP A 6 -3.49 -7.03 -7.74
CA TRP A 6 -4.80 -6.82 -8.37
C TRP A 6 -5.98 -7.30 -7.52
N GLN A 7 -5.74 -8.14 -6.52
CA GLN A 7 -6.73 -8.51 -5.50
C GLN A 7 -6.74 -7.58 -4.28
N SER A 8 -5.82 -6.62 -4.21
CA SER A 8 -5.78 -5.66 -3.10
C SER A 8 -6.91 -4.64 -3.19
N PRO A 9 -7.35 -4.04 -2.07
CA PRO A 9 -8.35 -2.97 -2.09
C PRO A 9 -7.95 -1.79 -3.00
N GLN A 10 -6.65 -1.47 -3.06
CA GLN A 10 -6.09 -0.41 -3.91
C GLN A 10 -6.33 -0.64 -5.39
N ALA A 11 -6.44 -1.90 -5.83
CA ALA A 11 -6.66 -2.23 -7.23
C ALA A 11 -7.95 -1.63 -7.80
N THR A 12 -8.95 -1.37 -6.95
CA THR A 12 -10.20 -0.70 -7.34
C THR A 12 -10.01 0.73 -7.82
N GLN A 13 -8.88 1.36 -7.48
CA GLN A 13 -8.54 2.73 -7.85
C GLN A 13 -7.68 2.81 -9.12
N TYR A 14 -7.21 1.68 -9.63
CA TYR A 14 -6.37 1.62 -10.82
C TYR A 14 -7.22 1.52 -12.09
N ASP A 15 -6.86 2.28 -13.11
CA ASP A 15 -7.34 2.10 -14.48
C ASP A 15 -6.27 1.42 -15.35
N ASP A 16 -6.55 1.23 -16.64
CA ASP A 16 -5.63 0.58 -17.58
C ASP A 16 -4.26 1.30 -17.69
N SER A 17 -4.17 2.59 -17.37
CA SER A 17 -2.91 3.33 -17.38
C SER A 17 -1.96 2.91 -16.26
N PHE A 18 -2.46 2.24 -15.22
CA PHE A 18 -1.65 1.74 -14.11
C PHE A 18 -0.95 0.41 -14.42
N VAL A 19 -1.37 -0.31 -15.47
CA VAL A 19 -0.83 -1.64 -15.82
C VAL A 19 0.71 -1.62 -15.96
N PRO A 20 1.33 -0.68 -16.69
CA PRO A 20 2.79 -0.66 -16.83
C PRO A 20 3.53 -0.36 -15.52
N ILE A 21 3.01 0.55 -14.71
CA ILE A 21 3.66 0.96 -13.45
C ILE A 21 3.52 -0.12 -12.38
N VAL A 22 2.39 -0.83 -12.35
CA VAL A 22 2.18 -2.04 -11.54
C VAL A 22 3.17 -3.14 -11.95
N ALA A 23 3.32 -3.39 -13.26
CA ALA A 23 4.26 -4.40 -13.75
C ALA A 23 5.70 -4.09 -13.33
N LEU A 24 6.10 -2.83 -13.43
CA LEU A 24 7.42 -2.37 -13.00
C LEU A 24 7.64 -2.58 -11.51
N TYR A 25 6.67 -2.20 -10.67
CA TYR A 25 6.74 -2.42 -9.23
C TYR A 25 6.92 -3.90 -8.87
N VAL A 26 6.09 -4.77 -9.44
CA VAL A 26 6.17 -6.22 -9.22
C VAL A 26 7.54 -6.76 -9.63
N ARG A 27 8.08 -6.32 -10.79
CA ARG A 27 9.40 -6.74 -11.26
C ARG A 27 10.50 -6.35 -10.26
N VAL A 28 10.51 -5.08 -9.82
CA VAL A 28 11.54 -4.53 -8.92
C VAL A 28 11.50 -5.24 -7.57
N VAL A 29 10.32 -5.49 -7.00
CA VAL A 29 10.21 -6.16 -5.70
C VAL A 29 10.58 -7.64 -5.79
N CYS A 30 10.19 -8.33 -6.85
CA CYS A 30 10.64 -9.72 -7.09
C CYS A 30 12.17 -9.80 -7.22
N ASP A 31 12.79 -8.86 -7.94
CA ASP A 31 14.26 -8.80 -8.03
C ASP A 31 14.90 -8.49 -6.67
N ALA A 32 14.28 -7.63 -5.85
CA ALA A 32 14.74 -7.37 -4.48
C ALA A 32 14.71 -8.64 -3.60
N PHE A 33 13.63 -9.43 -3.66
CA PHE A 33 13.54 -10.69 -2.92
C PHE A 33 14.51 -11.77 -3.38
N SER A 34 14.97 -11.70 -4.64
CA SER A 34 15.94 -12.66 -5.18
C SER A 34 17.38 -12.45 -4.70
N GLY A 35 17.62 -11.53 -3.75
CA GLY A 35 18.95 -11.21 -3.23
C GLY A 35 19.78 -10.29 -4.12
N ARG A 36 19.21 -9.80 -5.23
CA ARG A 36 19.81 -8.83 -6.15
C ARG A 36 19.44 -7.38 -5.80
N VAL A 37 19.17 -7.09 -4.53
CA VAL A 37 18.72 -5.77 -4.12
C VAL A 37 19.90 -4.80 -4.04
N THR A 38 19.83 -3.71 -4.80
CA THR A 38 20.71 -2.56 -4.65
C THR A 38 19.96 -1.46 -3.89
N ALA A 39 20.70 -0.50 -3.31
CA ALA A 39 20.08 0.66 -2.67
C ALA A 39 19.15 1.42 -3.63
N GLY A 40 19.54 1.52 -4.91
CA GLY A 40 18.72 2.13 -5.96
C GLY A 40 17.42 1.37 -6.22
N LEU A 41 17.47 0.03 -6.36
CA LEU A 41 16.27 -0.79 -6.53
C LEU A 41 15.34 -0.72 -5.32
N ALA A 42 15.90 -0.71 -4.10
CA ALA A 42 15.11 -0.56 -2.88
C ALA A 42 14.44 0.82 -2.80
N GLN A 43 15.11 1.88 -3.27
CA GLN A 43 14.55 3.23 -3.33
C GLN A 43 13.44 3.32 -4.37
N GLU A 44 13.66 2.77 -5.57
CA GLU A 44 12.67 2.71 -6.64
C GLU A 44 11.41 1.96 -6.18
N ALA A 45 11.58 0.81 -5.52
CA ALA A 45 10.46 0.05 -4.95
C ALA A 45 9.60 0.89 -4.00
N ARG A 46 10.23 1.70 -3.14
CA ARG A 46 9.50 2.58 -2.21
C ARG A 46 8.78 3.72 -2.93
N HIS A 47 9.41 4.34 -3.92
CA HIS A 47 8.76 5.38 -4.74
C HIS A 47 7.56 4.85 -5.51
N LEU A 48 7.70 3.68 -6.14
CA LEU A 48 6.60 3.02 -6.83
C LEU A 48 5.47 2.64 -5.86
N ALA A 49 5.81 2.13 -4.67
CA ALA A 49 4.81 1.84 -3.64
C ALA A 49 4.04 3.10 -3.18
N ASP A 50 4.73 4.25 -3.06
CA ASP A 50 4.08 5.52 -2.76
C ASP A 50 3.14 5.93 -3.92
N HIS A 51 3.61 5.85 -5.16
CA HIS A 51 2.82 6.24 -6.33
C HIS A 51 1.58 5.37 -6.55
N LEU A 52 1.67 4.09 -6.21
CA LEU A 52 0.58 3.12 -6.28
C LEU A 52 -0.33 3.16 -5.03
N GLY A 53 -0.06 4.02 -4.04
CA GLY A 53 -0.85 4.07 -2.81
C GLY A 53 -0.76 2.80 -1.96
N LEU A 54 0.34 2.06 -2.06
CA LEU A 54 0.62 0.85 -1.28
C LEU A 54 1.32 1.17 0.04
N SER A 55 1.84 2.40 0.19
CA SER A 55 2.42 2.89 1.42
C SER A 55 1.48 3.85 2.17
N PRO A 56 1.65 4.05 3.49
CA PRO A 56 0.92 5.08 4.21
C PRO A 56 1.10 6.51 3.65
N ALA A 57 2.30 6.83 3.15
CA ALA A 57 2.58 8.12 2.54
C ALA A 57 1.86 8.28 1.19
N GLY A 58 1.91 7.22 0.38
CA GLY A 58 1.19 7.12 -0.90
C GLY A 58 -0.31 7.29 -0.73
N MET A 59 -0.92 6.49 0.14
CA MET A 59 -2.36 6.58 0.45
C MET A 59 -2.74 8.00 0.88
N LYS A 60 -1.96 8.61 1.78
CA LYS A 60 -2.22 10.00 2.20
C LYS A 60 -2.13 10.99 1.04
N SER A 61 -1.12 10.86 0.17
CA SER A 61 -0.91 11.77 -0.96
C SER A 61 -2.03 11.69 -2.01
N LEU A 62 -2.55 10.48 -2.24
CA LEU A 62 -3.63 10.21 -3.19
C LEU A 62 -5.02 10.47 -2.58
N GLY A 63 -5.09 10.81 -1.29
CA GLY A 63 -6.35 11.00 -0.57
C GLY A 63 -7.10 9.69 -0.31
N TRP A 64 -6.42 8.55 -0.43
CA TRP A 64 -7.01 7.23 -0.24
C TRP A 64 -7.20 6.94 1.24
N ARG A 65 -8.36 6.38 1.58
CA ARG A 65 -8.65 5.81 2.89
C ARG A 65 -9.05 4.36 2.68
N MET A 66 -8.51 3.47 3.51
CA MET A 66 -9.02 2.12 3.60
C MET A 66 -10.26 2.14 4.47
N GLU A 67 -11.34 1.56 3.97
CA GLU A 67 -12.50 1.24 4.79
C GLU A 67 -12.14 0.10 5.74
N GLU A 68 -12.63 0.14 6.98
CA GLU A 68 -12.53 -1.00 7.89
C GLU A 68 -13.63 -2.00 7.53
N VAL A 69 -13.24 -3.25 7.31
CA VAL A 69 -14.20 -4.34 7.09
C VAL A 69 -14.31 -5.15 8.38
N ASP A 70 -15.50 -5.27 8.94
CA ASP A 70 -15.77 -6.19 10.04
C ASP A 70 -15.60 -7.63 9.50
N ALA A 71 -14.54 -8.30 9.95
CA ALA A 71 -14.19 -9.64 9.48
C ALA A 71 -15.26 -10.72 9.82
N ARG A 72 -16.17 -10.46 10.75
CA ARG A 72 -17.22 -11.39 11.20
C ARG A 72 -18.53 -11.18 10.46
N THR A 73 -18.88 -9.94 10.10
CA THR A 73 -20.15 -9.59 9.45
C THR A 73 -20.01 -9.25 7.97
N GLY A 74 -18.79 -8.90 7.52
CA GLY A 74 -18.52 -8.38 6.19
C GLY A 74 -19.00 -6.94 5.97
N GLU A 75 -19.42 -6.25 7.03
CA GLU A 75 -19.86 -4.86 6.95
C GLU A 75 -18.68 -3.92 6.73
N ILE A 76 -18.88 -2.94 5.84
CA ILE A 76 -17.90 -1.89 5.52
C ILE A 76 -18.19 -0.68 6.42
N HIS A 77 -17.23 -0.33 7.27
CA HIS A 77 -17.29 0.83 8.16
C HIS A 77 -16.22 1.82 7.73
N ASP A 78 -16.52 3.12 7.85
CA ASP A 78 -15.50 4.15 7.63
C ASP A 78 -14.48 4.07 8.78
N ALA A 79 -13.20 3.92 8.45
CA ALA A 79 -12.17 3.72 9.46
C ALA A 79 -12.16 4.93 10.42
N PRO A 80 -12.22 4.73 11.75
CA PRO A 80 -12.18 5.84 12.68
C PRO A 80 -10.86 6.59 12.50
N VAL A 81 -10.92 7.93 12.49
CA VAL A 81 -9.72 8.77 12.45
C VAL A 81 -8.91 8.46 13.72
N ALA A 82 -7.92 7.59 13.60
CA ALA A 82 -7.13 7.17 14.74
C ALA A 82 -6.45 8.41 15.34
N ASP A 83 -6.80 8.74 16.58
CA ASP A 83 -6.13 9.79 17.32
C ASP A 83 -4.66 9.39 17.52
N ILE A 84 -3.79 10.02 16.73
CA ILE A 84 -2.34 9.80 16.74
C ILE A 84 -1.77 10.07 18.13
N ALA A 85 -2.37 11.00 18.91
CA ALA A 85 -1.95 11.28 20.28
C ALA A 85 -2.29 10.11 21.22
N ALA A 86 -3.51 9.57 21.14
CA ALA A 86 -3.93 8.40 21.92
C ALA A 86 -3.14 7.12 21.58
N ARG A 87 -2.65 7.00 20.35
CA ARG A 87 -1.81 5.86 19.93
C ARG A 87 -0.36 6.01 20.42
N ARG A 88 0.19 7.23 20.43
CA ARG A 88 1.51 7.53 21.01
C ARG A 88 1.54 7.27 22.51
N ALA A 89 0.52 7.70 23.24
CA ALA A 89 0.43 7.50 24.69
C ALA A 89 0.49 6.02 25.12
N ARG A 90 -0.05 5.10 24.31
CA ARG A 90 -0.03 3.65 24.55
C ARG A 90 1.32 2.97 24.32
N ILE A 91 2.22 3.58 23.55
CA ILE A 91 3.55 3.01 23.26
C ILE A 91 4.57 3.43 24.33
N THR A 92 4.33 4.56 25.00
CA THR A 92 5.20 5.14 26.02
C THR A 92 4.80 4.78 27.47
N ALA A 93 3.75 3.97 27.66
CA ALA A 93 3.29 3.48 28.97
C ALA A 93 3.72 2.02 29.16
#